data_AF-A0A7N2R5Y8-F1
#
_entry.id   AF-A0A7N2R5Y8-F1
#
_cell.length_a   1.000
_cell.length_b   1.000
_cell.length_c   1.000
_cell.angle_alpha   90.00
_cell.angle_beta   90.00
_cell.angle_gamma   90.00
#
_symmetry.space_group_name_H-M   'P 1'
#
loop_
_entity.id
_entity.type
_entity.pdbx_description
1 polymer ?
#
loop_
_entity_poly.entity_id
_entity_poly.type
_entity_poly.pdbx_seq_one_letter_code
_entity_poly.pdbx_strand_id
1 'polypeptide(L)'
;MVSSSTFTVLFSLLFPLEIKQVTKIIKGARAGSLANLTFQYVGFDEPSKSTILSWLSNPTKEPPPRQAFVIARAYEKSYEFVVSLSHGSIISQHIYNGTGFPLLNLEEQSAANDLAFKYPPFIKSIKKRGLDIKDVVPAVFTVGCEVVPIPKAEGTEHRGSKMRPPFAAETKPITVVQPHGPSFKINGHTIRRHSLASHKECNFKGSVDLK
;
A
#
# COMPACT_ATOMS: atom_id res chain seq x y z
N MET A 1 -19.55 -10.89 -27.05
CA MET A 1 -19.63 -10.13 -25.78
C MET A 1 -18.63 -10.75 -24.81
N VAL A 2 -17.74 -9.97 -24.21
CA VAL A 2 -16.93 -10.44 -23.07
C VAL A 2 -17.89 -10.72 -21.92
N SER A 3 -17.80 -11.90 -21.31
CA SER A 3 -18.54 -12.17 -20.08
C SER A 3 -18.16 -11.13 -19.02
N SER A 4 -19.14 -10.61 -18.26
CA SER A 4 -18.91 -9.64 -17.17
C SER A 4 -17.81 -10.11 -16.21
N SER A 5 -17.63 -11.43 -16.05
CA SER A 5 -16.61 -12.03 -15.20
C SER A 5 -15.18 -11.84 -15.75
N THR A 6 -14.97 -11.97 -17.07
CA THR A 6 -13.64 -11.85 -17.69
C THR A 6 -13.14 -10.40 -17.68
N PHE A 7 -14.04 -9.43 -17.85
CA PHE A 7 -13.72 -8.00 -17.72
C PHE A 7 -13.34 -7.63 -16.28
N THR A 8 -14.03 -8.19 -15.30
CA THR A 8 -13.80 -7.89 -13.87
C THR A 8 -12.43 -8.39 -13.40
N VAL A 9 -11.99 -9.56 -13.87
CA VAL A 9 -10.71 -10.17 -13.47
C VAL A 9 -9.52 -9.44 -14.09
N LEU A 10 -9.63 -8.96 -15.33
CA LEU A 10 -8.49 -8.36 -16.04
C LEU A 10 -7.98 -7.06 -15.39
N PHE A 11 -8.89 -6.24 -14.88
CA PHE A 11 -8.57 -4.98 -14.19
C PHE A 11 -8.64 -5.11 -12.66
N SER A 12 -8.86 -6.32 -12.14
CA SER A 12 -8.81 -6.54 -10.71
C SER A 12 -7.37 -6.49 -10.21
N LEU A 13 -7.22 -5.89 -9.03
CA LEU A 13 -6.02 -5.95 -8.22
C LEU A 13 -5.49 -7.38 -8.07
N LEU A 14 -4.24 -7.49 -7.64
CA LEU A 14 -3.70 -8.77 -7.23
C LEU A 14 -4.51 -9.35 -6.08
N PHE A 15 -5.02 -10.57 -6.26
CA PHE A 15 -5.67 -11.32 -5.20
C PHE A 15 -4.63 -11.77 -4.15
N PRO A 16 -5.03 -12.02 -2.89
CA PRO A 16 -4.10 -12.47 -1.85
C PRO A 16 -3.28 -13.71 -2.23
N LEU A 17 -3.86 -14.64 -3.00
CA LEU A 17 -3.16 -15.83 -3.51
C LEU A 17 -2.10 -15.48 -4.55
N GLU A 18 -2.36 -14.48 -5.39
CA GLU A 18 -1.41 -13.99 -6.40
C GLU A 18 -0.23 -13.28 -5.73
N ILE A 19 -0.49 -12.50 -4.68
CA ILE A 19 0.58 -11.88 -3.87
C ILE A 19 1.47 -12.98 -3.24
N LYS A 20 0.87 -14.04 -2.69
CA LYS A 20 1.61 -15.19 -2.16
C LYS A 20 2.40 -15.92 -3.26
N GLN A 21 1.82 -16.07 -4.45
CA GLN A 21 2.49 -16.69 -5.59
C GLN A 21 3.69 -15.86 -6.04
N VAL A 22 3.54 -14.55 -6.21
CA VAL A 22 4.61 -13.62 -6.62
C VAL A 22 5.77 -13.66 -5.64
N THR A 23 5.49 -13.54 -4.34
CA THR A 23 6.53 -13.59 -3.31
C THR A 23 7.24 -14.95 -3.29
N LYS A 24 6.52 -16.06 -3.52
CA LYS A 24 7.10 -17.40 -3.62
C LYS A 24 8.02 -17.54 -4.85
N ILE A 25 7.60 -17.03 -6.01
CA ILE A 25 8.39 -17.06 -7.25
C ILE A 25 9.72 -16.33 -7.04
N ILE A 26 9.68 -15.10 -6.50
CA ILE A 26 10.89 -14.29 -6.27
C ILE A 26 11.81 -14.96 -5.25
N LYS A 27 11.27 -15.40 -4.11
CA LYS A 27 12.05 -16.09 -3.07
C LYS A 27 12.67 -17.39 -3.57
N GLY A 28 11.94 -18.16 -4.38
CA GLY A 28 12.45 -19.41 -4.97
C GLY A 28 13.57 -19.17 -5.97
N ALA A 29 13.36 -18.28 -6.94
CA ALA A 29 14.34 -17.96 -7.99
C ALA A 29 15.60 -17.27 -7.46
N ARG A 30 15.53 -16.67 -6.27
CA ARG A 30 16.63 -15.93 -5.62
C ARG A 30 17.09 -16.57 -4.31
N ALA A 31 16.67 -17.80 -4.02
CA ALA A 31 17.16 -18.56 -2.89
C ALA A 31 18.70 -18.65 -2.95
N GLY A 32 19.37 -18.17 -1.90
CA GLY A 32 20.84 -18.12 -1.80
C GLY A 32 21.52 -16.86 -2.37
N SER A 33 21.01 -16.26 -3.46
CA SER A 33 21.62 -15.05 -4.04
C SER A 33 21.13 -13.74 -3.41
N LEU A 34 19.88 -13.70 -2.93
CA LEU A 34 19.29 -12.57 -2.23
C LEU A 34 18.70 -13.02 -0.89
N ALA A 35 19.57 -13.40 0.06
CA ALA A 35 19.09 -13.68 1.41
C ALA A 35 18.53 -12.41 2.06
N ASN A 36 17.53 -12.56 2.92
CA ASN A 36 16.85 -11.46 3.63
C ASN A 36 16.13 -10.44 2.74
N LEU A 37 15.58 -10.89 1.62
CA LEU A 37 14.78 -10.03 0.76
C LEU A 37 13.51 -9.54 1.49
N THR A 38 13.37 -8.22 1.60
CA THR A 38 12.16 -7.55 2.09
C THR A 38 11.39 -6.96 0.90
N PHE A 39 10.07 -6.91 1.01
CA PHE A 39 9.19 -6.41 -0.05
C PHE A 39 8.63 -5.05 0.37
N GLN A 40 9.00 -3.99 -0.36
CA GLN A 40 8.50 -2.64 -0.12
C GLN A 40 7.25 -2.34 -0.94
N TYR A 41 7.05 -3.04 -2.07
CA TYR A 41 5.85 -2.91 -2.89
C TYR A 41 5.58 -4.21 -3.65
N VAL A 42 4.32 -4.64 -3.66
CA VAL A 42 3.81 -5.69 -4.54
C VAL A 42 2.47 -5.21 -5.09
N GLY A 43 2.36 -5.05 -6.40
CA GLY A 43 1.15 -4.55 -7.03
C GLY A 43 0.98 -5.06 -8.45
N PHE A 44 -0.21 -4.84 -9.00
CA PHE A 44 -0.53 -5.19 -10.38
C PHE A 44 0.33 -4.32 -11.32
N ASP A 45 0.96 -4.96 -12.31
CA ASP A 45 1.66 -4.24 -13.37
C ASP A 45 0.66 -3.98 -14.50
N GLU A 46 0.20 -2.74 -14.58
CA GLU A 46 -0.89 -2.38 -15.47
C GLU A 46 -0.45 -2.45 -16.94
N PRO A 47 -1.18 -3.18 -17.81
CA PRO A 47 -0.90 -3.18 -19.24
C PRO A 47 -1.07 -1.78 -19.82
N SER A 48 -0.33 -1.48 -20.89
CA SER A 48 -0.45 -0.18 -21.55
C SER A 48 -1.88 0.10 -22.02
N LYS A 49 -2.28 1.38 -22.02
CA LYS A 49 -3.61 1.81 -22.49
C LYS A 49 -3.91 1.33 -23.91
N SER A 50 -2.91 1.32 -24.80
CA SER A 50 -3.09 0.85 -26.18
C SER A 50 -3.35 -0.66 -26.23
N THR A 51 -2.65 -1.46 -25.40
CA THR A 51 -2.90 -2.90 -25.25
C THR A 51 -4.33 -3.16 -24.79
N ILE A 52 -4.81 -2.40 -23.79
CA ILE A 52 -6.17 -2.51 -23.27
C ILE A 52 -7.20 -2.14 -24.35
N LEU A 53 -7.07 -0.98 -24.99
CA LEU A 53 -8.02 -0.52 -26.01
C LEU A 53 -8.07 -1.47 -27.21
N SER A 54 -6.92 -2.00 -27.64
CA SER A 54 -6.84 -3.00 -28.71
C SER A 54 -7.63 -4.26 -28.35
N TRP A 55 -7.47 -4.77 -27.13
CA TRP A 55 -8.24 -5.93 -26.66
C TRP A 55 -9.74 -5.64 -26.54
N LEU A 56 -10.13 -4.47 -26.01
CA LEU A 56 -11.54 -4.08 -25.90
C LEU A 56 -12.24 -3.97 -27.25
N SER A 57 -11.52 -3.57 -28.30
CA SER A 57 -12.04 -3.49 -29.66
C SER A 57 -12.29 -4.88 -30.30
N ASN A 58 -11.55 -5.91 -29.87
CA ASN A 58 -11.74 -7.27 -30.33
C ASN A 58 -11.47 -8.30 -29.21
N PRO A 59 -12.45 -8.54 -28.34
CA PRO A 59 -12.21 -9.29 -27.11
C PRO A 59 -12.15 -10.81 -27.27
N THR A 60 -12.29 -11.33 -28.49
CA THR A 60 -12.06 -12.76 -28.77
C THR A 60 -10.57 -13.08 -28.90
N LYS A 61 -9.69 -12.06 -28.92
CA LYS A 61 -8.25 -12.22 -28.80
C LYS A 61 -7.83 -12.52 -27.36
N GLU A 62 -6.63 -13.09 -27.20
CA GLU A 62 -6.03 -13.35 -25.90
C GLU A 62 -6.04 -12.08 -25.01
N PRO A 63 -6.40 -12.22 -23.72
CA PRO A 63 -6.39 -11.09 -22.81
C PRO A 63 -4.96 -10.60 -22.56
N PRO A 64 -4.78 -9.30 -22.24
CA PRO A 64 -3.51 -8.77 -21.79
C PRO A 64 -2.90 -9.61 -20.65
N PRO A 65 -1.56 -9.76 -20.61
CA PRO A 65 -0.91 -10.62 -19.64
C PRO A 65 -1.13 -10.08 -18.23
N ARG A 66 -1.43 -10.98 -17.29
CA ARG A 66 -1.56 -10.65 -15.88
C ARG A 66 -0.19 -10.68 -15.21
N GLN A 67 0.32 -9.51 -14.84
CA GLN A 67 1.67 -9.32 -14.34
C GLN A 67 1.66 -8.56 -13.01
N ALA A 68 2.73 -8.72 -12.24
CA ALA A 68 2.94 -8.01 -10.99
C ALA A 68 4.26 -7.23 -11.05
N PHE A 69 4.21 -5.97 -10.62
CA PHE A 69 5.38 -5.14 -10.38
C PHE A 69 5.74 -5.19 -8.90
N VAL A 70 7.00 -5.48 -8.62
CA VAL A 70 7.50 -5.68 -7.26
C VAL A 70 8.73 -4.84 -7.03
N ILE A 71 8.75 -4.10 -5.93
CA ILE A 71 9.96 -3.47 -5.42
C ILE A 71 10.38 -4.22 -4.15
N ALA A 72 11.60 -4.74 -4.17
CA ALA A 72 12.19 -5.46 -3.06
C ALA A 72 13.58 -4.93 -2.74
N ARG A 73 14.02 -5.10 -1.50
CA ARG A 73 15.38 -4.74 -1.06
C ARG A 73 16.12 -5.93 -0.49
N ALA A 74 17.40 -5.98 -0.81
CA ALA A 74 18.37 -6.89 -0.23
C ALA A 74 19.77 -6.28 -0.38
N TYR A 75 20.63 -6.47 0.62
CA TYR A 75 22.02 -5.98 0.59
C TYR A 75 22.14 -4.51 0.16
N GLU A 76 21.30 -3.67 0.76
CA GLU A 76 21.23 -2.22 0.53
C GLU A 76 20.80 -1.78 -0.88
N LYS A 77 20.60 -2.73 -1.80
CA LYS A 77 20.13 -2.49 -3.17
C LYS A 77 18.62 -2.62 -3.27
N SER A 78 18.05 -1.85 -4.20
CA SER A 78 16.64 -1.91 -4.57
C SER A 78 16.51 -2.65 -5.89
N TYR A 79 15.62 -3.63 -5.90
CA TYR A 79 15.34 -4.48 -7.04
C TYR A 79 13.91 -4.24 -7.50
N GLU A 80 13.74 -4.05 -8.80
CA GLU A 80 12.46 -3.96 -9.47
C GLU A 80 12.25 -5.24 -10.27
N PHE A 81 11.17 -5.96 -10.00
CA PHE A 81 10.79 -7.17 -10.72
C PHE A 81 9.48 -6.98 -11.44
N VAL A 82 9.39 -7.55 -12.63
CA VAL A 82 8.12 -7.83 -13.31
C VAL A 82 7.94 -9.35 -13.32
N VAL A 83 6.82 -9.81 -12.77
CA VAL A 83 6.51 -11.24 -12.59
C VAL A 83 5.27 -11.61 -13.39
N SER A 84 5.36 -12.66 -14.20
CA SER A 84 4.21 -13.25 -14.88
C SER A 84 3.44 -14.14 -13.91
N LEU A 85 2.16 -13.84 -13.68
CA LEU A 85 1.29 -14.70 -12.88
C LEU A 85 0.84 -15.93 -13.68
N SER A 86 0.60 -15.75 -14.99
CA SER A 86 0.18 -16.84 -15.88
C SER A 86 1.26 -17.91 -16.06
N HIS A 87 2.52 -17.50 -16.24
CA HIS A 87 3.64 -18.42 -16.45
C HIS A 87 4.38 -18.78 -15.15
N GLY A 88 4.12 -18.07 -14.05
CA GLY A 88 4.77 -18.31 -12.77
C GLY A 88 6.28 -18.01 -12.76
N SER A 89 6.73 -17.03 -13.54
CA SER A 89 8.15 -16.74 -13.76
C SER A 89 8.47 -15.25 -13.68
N ILE A 90 9.74 -14.93 -13.41
CA ILE A 90 10.26 -13.56 -13.46
C ILE A 90 10.46 -13.19 -14.94
N ILE A 91 9.77 -12.16 -15.41
CA ILE A 91 9.90 -11.61 -16.77
C ILE A 91 11.13 -10.71 -16.83
N SER A 92 11.29 -9.82 -15.85
CA SER A 92 12.41 -8.90 -15.80
C SER A 92 12.85 -8.64 -14.36
N GLN A 93 14.13 -8.31 -14.23
CA GLN A 93 14.73 -7.81 -13.00
C GLN A 93 15.63 -6.64 -13.36
N HIS A 94 15.46 -5.53 -12.65
CA HIS A 94 16.29 -4.35 -12.73
C HIS A 94 16.81 -3.99 -11.33
N ILE A 95 18.07 -3.55 -11.25
CA ILE A 95 18.61 -2.96 -10.01
C ILE A 95 18.51 -1.45 -10.17
N TYR A 96 17.73 -0.83 -9.28
CA TYR A 96 17.54 0.60 -9.29
C TYR A 96 18.80 1.31 -8.81
N ASN A 97 19.40 2.10 -9.69
CA ASN A 97 20.62 2.89 -9.44
C ASN A 97 20.35 4.41 -9.37
N GLY A 98 19.09 4.82 -9.34
CA GLY A 98 18.70 6.23 -9.29
C GLY A 98 18.79 6.84 -7.88
N THR A 99 18.28 8.06 -7.74
CA THR A 99 18.21 8.75 -6.45
C THR A 99 16.88 8.49 -5.76
N GLY A 100 16.93 8.20 -4.46
CA GLY A 100 15.75 7.93 -3.65
C GLY A 100 15.67 6.48 -3.18
N PHE A 101 14.75 6.24 -2.25
CA PHE A 101 14.56 4.94 -1.62
C PHE A 101 13.10 4.51 -1.77
N PRO A 102 12.83 3.19 -1.80
CA PRO A 102 11.47 2.70 -1.82
C PRO A 102 10.74 2.99 -0.50
N LEU A 103 9.44 2.72 -0.50
CA LEU A 103 8.57 2.90 0.66
C LEU A 103 9.12 2.12 1.87
N LEU A 104 8.97 2.71 3.06
CA LEU A 104 9.23 2.00 4.31
C LEU A 104 8.18 0.90 4.49
N ASN A 105 8.60 -0.32 4.78
CA ASN A 105 7.67 -1.35 5.23
C ASN A 105 7.45 -1.26 6.76
N LEU A 106 6.44 -1.99 7.26
CA LEU A 106 6.05 -1.90 8.67
C LEU A 106 7.10 -2.57 9.57
N GLU A 107 7.70 -3.67 9.11
CA GLU A 107 8.71 -4.42 9.84
C GLU A 107 9.97 -3.58 10.08
N GLU A 108 10.43 -2.85 9.07
CA GLU A 108 11.56 -1.91 9.17
C GLU A 108 11.23 -0.77 10.14
N GLN A 109 10.02 -0.22 10.10
CA GLN A 109 9.61 0.83 11.02
C GLN A 109 9.53 0.36 12.47
N SER A 110 8.97 -0.84 12.69
CA SER A 110 8.92 -1.46 14.01
C SER A 110 10.32 -1.74 14.55
N ALA A 111 11.20 -2.31 13.72
CA ALA A 111 12.56 -2.61 14.11
C ALA A 111 13.37 -1.33 14.43
N ALA A 112 13.17 -0.26 13.65
CA ALA A 112 13.80 1.04 13.91
C ALA A 112 13.30 1.67 15.21
N ASN A 113 11.99 1.62 15.48
CA ASN A 113 11.41 2.10 16.73
C ASN A 113 11.95 1.33 17.96
N ASP A 114 12.10 0.02 17.85
CA ASP A 114 12.63 -0.82 18.93
C ASP A 114 14.06 -0.45 19.35
N LEU A 115 14.84 0.19 18.47
CA LEU A 115 16.19 0.64 18.80
C LEU A 115 16.19 1.72 19.87
N ALA A 116 15.17 2.59 19.91
CA ALA A 116 15.07 3.64 20.91
C ALA A 116 15.09 3.06 22.34
N PHE A 117 14.40 1.94 22.54
CA PHE A 117 14.32 1.25 23.83
C PHE A 117 15.57 0.45 24.20
N LYS A 118 16.46 0.19 23.23
CA LYS A 118 17.70 -0.57 23.42
C LYS A 118 18.93 0.32 23.50
N TYR A 119 18.86 1.56 23.04
CA TYR A 119 20.02 2.44 22.90
C TYR A 119 20.33 3.21 24.20
N PRO A 120 21.43 2.88 24.92
CA PRO A 120 21.70 3.44 26.24
C PRO A 120 21.81 4.98 26.29
N PRO A 121 22.41 5.66 25.30
CA PRO A 121 22.44 7.12 25.27
C PRO A 121 21.05 7.76 25.21
N PHE A 122 20.12 7.19 24.42
CA PHE A 122 18.75 7.69 24.36
C PHE A 122 18.03 7.51 25.70
N ILE A 123 18.14 6.32 26.31
CA ILE A 123 17.53 6.03 27.63
C ILE A 123 18.06 7.00 28.69
N LYS A 124 19.37 7.29 28.71
CA LYS A 124 19.96 8.30 29.61
C LYS A 124 19.42 9.71 29.33
N SER A 125 19.23 10.05 28.06
CA SER A 125 18.68 11.33 27.60
C SER A 125 17.23 11.54 28.09
N ILE A 126 16.39 10.49 28.02
CA ILE A 126 15.01 10.49 28.52
C ILE A 126 14.98 10.64 30.04
N LYS A 127 15.81 9.88 30.78
CA LYS A 127 15.95 10.03 32.23
C LYS A 127 16.40 11.42 32.65
N LYS A 128 17.35 12.04 31.94
CA LYS A 128 17.81 13.42 32.19
C LYS A 128 16.67 14.45 32.03
N ARG A 129 15.64 14.14 31.23
CA ARG A 129 14.44 14.98 31.04
C ARG A 129 13.34 14.70 32.06
N GLY A 130 13.56 13.79 33.01
CA GLY A 130 12.56 13.43 34.04
C GLY A 130 11.39 12.61 33.51
N LEU A 131 11.55 11.92 32.37
CA LEU A 131 10.52 11.08 31.76
C LEU A 131 10.81 9.59 31.99
N ASP A 132 9.76 8.76 32.09
CA ASP A 132 9.90 7.30 32.03
C ASP A 132 9.91 6.84 30.56
N ILE A 133 10.82 5.94 30.23
CA ILE A 133 10.94 5.36 28.89
C ILE A 133 9.68 4.59 28.48
N LYS A 134 8.91 4.07 29.44
CA LYS A 134 7.63 3.38 29.19
C LYS A 134 6.55 4.29 28.63
N ASP A 135 6.64 5.59 28.91
CA ASP A 135 5.68 6.60 28.45
C ASP A 135 6.13 7.24 27.12
N VAL A 136 7.24 6.75 26.53
CA VAL A 136 7.78 7.24 25.26
C VAL A 136 7.35 6.30 24.14
N VAL A 137 6.65 6.85 23.14
CA VAL A 137 6.30 6.14 21.91
C VAL A 137 7.18 6.67 20.77
N PRO A 138 8.20 5.91 20.32
CA PRO A 138 9.00 6.29 19.16
C PRO A 138 8.15 6.19 17.89
N ALA A 139 8.41 7.10 16.96
CA ALA A 139 7.83 7.08 15.63
C ALA A 139 8.94 7.30 14.59
N VAL A 140 8.81 6.59 13.47
CA VAL A 140 9.73 6.74 12.34
C VAL A 140 9.23 7.88 11.47
N PHE A 141 10.09 8.87 11.24
CA PHE A 141 9.84 9.96 10.31
C PHE A 141 10.82 9.88 9.16
N THR A 142 10.32 10.07 7.93
CA THR A 142 11.18 10.30 6.78
C THR A 142 11.87 11.65 6.94
N VAL A 143 13.20 11.67 6.89
CA VAL A 143 13.99 12.89 7.15
C VAL A 143 14.06 13.86 5.97
N GLY A 144 13.50 13.50 4.81
CA GLY A 144 13.64 14.30 3.59
C GLY A 144 15.10 14.72 3.38
N CYS A 145 15.34 16.00 3.08
CA CYS A 145 16.67 16.60 3.05
C CYS A 145 16.87 17.69 4.13
N GLU A 146 15.98 17.83 5.13
CA GLU A 146 16.10 18.91 6.13
C GLU A 146 15.39 18.57 7.46
N VAL A 147 15.85 19.18 8.57
CA VAL A 147 15.42 18.85 9.95
C VAL A 147 14.69 20.03 10.61
N VAL A 148 13.60 19.73 11.33
CA VAL A 148 12.75 20.70 12.05
C VAL A 148 12.70 20.45 13.57
N PRO A 149 12.44 21.49 14.39
CA PRO A 149 12.40 21.41 15.85
C PRO A 149 11.13 20.72 16.43
N ILE A 150 11.26 20.14 17.64
CA ILE A 150 10.20 19.37 18.32
C ILE A 150 9.19 20.31 19.03
N PRO A 151 7.89 20.24 18.70
CA PRO A 151 6.85 21.02 19.37
C PRO A 151 6.44 20.43 20.72
N LYS A 152 5.81 21.26 21.57
CA LYS A 152 5.25 20.83 22.87
C LYS A 152 4.05 19.91 22.66
N ALA A 153 3.82 18.98 23.60
CA ALA A 153 2.68 18.05 23.58
C ALA A 153 1.35 18.68 24.05
N GLU A 154 1.37 19.93 24.51
CA GLU A 154 0.20 20.59 25.06
C GLU A 154 -0.79 20.96 23.95
N GLY A 155 -2.05 20.54 24.10
CA GLY A 155 -3.10 20.77 23.11
C GLY A 155 -3.11 19.82 21.91
N THR A 156 -2.35 18.72 21.92
CA THR A 156 -2.29 17.76 20.79
C THR A 156 -3.12 16.48 20.99
N GLU A 157 -3.71 16.27 22.18
CA GLU A 157 -4.58 15.12 22.47
C GLU A 157 -5.94 15.29 21.77
N HIS A 158 -6.28 14.32 20.91
CA HIS A 158 -7.47 14.36 20.04
C HIS A 158 -8.46 13.23 20.33
N ARG A 159 -8.09 12.26 21.18
CA ARG A 159 -8.98 11.15 21.54
C ARG A 159 -10.07 11.68 22.45
N GLY A 160 -11.33 11.58 22.01
CA GLY A 160 -12.48 12.06 22.77
C GLY A 160 -12.54 11.55 24.22
N SER A 161 -12.05 10.32 24.49
CA SER A 161 -11.99 9.74 25.84
C SER A 161 -10.94 10.35 26.77
N LYS A 162 -10.04 11.20 26.27
CA LYS A 162 -8.95 11.85 27.01
C LYS A 162 -9.08 13.38 27.02
N MET A 163 -10.02 13.94 26.26
CA MET A 163 -10.31 15.37 26.23
C MET A 163 -11.03 15.83 27.51
N ARG A 164 -10.87 17.11 27.84
CA ARG A 164 -11.54 17.76 28.97
C ARG A 164 -12.50 18.84 28.43
N PRO A 165 -13.55 19.22 29.19
CA PRO A 165 -14.42 20.33 28.82
C PRO A 165 -13.65 21.64 28.58
N PRO A 166 -14.17 22.56 27.75
CA PRO A 166 -15.48 22.51 27.10
C PRO A 166 -15.48 21.66 25.83
N PHE A 167 -16.52 20.83 25.67
CA PHE A 167 -16.77 20.11 24.42
C PHE A 167 -17.54 21.00 23.43
N ALA A 168 -17.47 20.67 22.14
CA ALA A 168 -18.31 21.31 21.14
C ALA A 168 -19.80 21.12 21.49
N ALA A 169 -20.64 22.07 21.05
CA ALA A 169 -22.07 22.01 21.28
C ALA A 169 -22.69 20.73 20.71
N GLU A 170 -23.61 20.13 21.45
CA GLU A 170 -24.33 18.93 21.03
C GLU A 170 -25.15 19.24 19.76
N THR A 171 -24.99 18.40 18.74
CA THR A 171 -25.73 18.53 17.48
C THR A 171 -26.97 17.64 17.50
N LYS A 172 -28.07 18.09 16.88
CA LYS A 172 -29.26 17.26 16.71
C LYS A 172 -28.94 16.08 15.78
N PRO A 173 -29.38 14.85 16.11
CA PRO A 173 -29.18 13.70 15.22
C PRO A 173 -29.85 13.89 13.85
N ILE A 174 -29.18 13.44 12.80
CA ILE A 174 -29.73 13.36 11.44
C ILE A 174 -29.77 11.87 11.05
N THR A 175 -30.92 11.42 10.54
CA THR A 175 -31.09 10.06 10.02
C THR A 175 -31.27 10.12 8.50
N VAL A 176 -30.41 9.42 7.75
CA VAL A 176 -30.48 9.30 6.29
C VAL A 176 -31.04 7.91 5.94
N VAL A 177 -32.20 7.87 5.29
CA VAL A 177 -32.87 6.63 4.85
C VAL A 177 -32.98 6.63 3.33
N GLN A 178 -32.66 5.50 2.70
CA GLN A 178 -32.90 5.26 1.26
C GLN A 178 -33.95 4.13 1.11
N PRO A 179 -35.26 4.45 1.03
CA PRO A 179 -36.35 3.47 1.08
C PRO A 179 -36.27 2.38 0.00
N HIS A 180 -35.67 2.71 -1.14
CA HIS A 180 -35.49 1.81 -2.29
C HIS A 180 -34.05 1.31 -2.42
N GLY A 181 -33.22 1.50 -1.39
CA GLY A 181 -31.80 1.21 -1.41
C GLY A 181 -30.98 2.19 -2.26
N PRO A 182 -29.66 1.94 -2.39
CA PRO A 182 -28.78 2.78 -3.19
C PRO A 182 -29.11 2.69 -4.68
N SER A 183 -29.00 3.81 -5.38
CA SER A 183 -29.19 3.90 -6.84
C SER A 183 -28.05 3.31 -7.67
N PHE A 184 -27.00 2.79 -7.02
CA PHE A 184 -25.86 2.16 -7.67
C PHE A 184 -25.79 0.66 -7.37
N LYS A 185 -25.19 -0.09 -8.28
CA LYS A 185 -24.86 -1.51 -8.12
C LYS A 185 -23.34 -1.70 -8.14
N ILE A 186 -22.83 -2.59 -7.29
CA ILE A 186 -21.42 -2.96 -7.23
C ILE A 186 -21.30 -4.44 -7.58
N ASN A 187 -20.55 -4.76 -8.63
CA ASN A 187 -20.21 -6.12 -9.02
C ASN A 187 -18.67 -6.24 -9.03
N GLY A 188 -18.10 -6.86 -8.00
CA GLY A 188 -16.66 -6.87 -7.80
C GLY A 188 -16.11 -5.44 -7.69
N HIS A 189 -15.24 -5.06 -8.64
CA HIS A 189 -14.61 -3.74 -8.72
C HIS A 189 -15.34 -2.75 -9.63
N THR A 190 -16.46 -3.16 -10.26
CA THR A 190 -17.23 -2.31 -11.17
C THR A 190 -18.44 -1.69 -10.47
N ILE A 191 -18.60 -0.38 -10.62
CA ILE A 191 -19.74 0.39 -10.12
C ILE A 191 -20.59 0.85 -11.30
N ARG A 192 -21.90 0.61 -11.23
CA ARG A 192 -22.89 1.14 -12.18
C ARG A 192 -23.87 2.07 -11.48
N ARG A 193 -24.12 3.23 -12.07
CA ARG A 193 -25.10 4.22 -11.60
C ARG A 193 -25.76 4.87 -12.81
N HIS A 194 -27.09 4.77 -12.92
CA HIS A 194 -27.83 5.21 -14.12
C HIS A 194 -27.18 4.66 -15.41
N SER A 195 -26.84 5.52 -16.37
CA SER A 195 -26.16 5.17 -17.63
C SER A 195 -24.63 5.11 -17.52
N LEU A 196 -24.06 5.40 -16.36
CA LEU A 196 -22.60 5.43 -16.14
C LEU A 196 -22.10 4.11 -15.53
N ALA A 197 -20.96 3.64 -16.04
CA ALA A 197 -20.20 2.53 -15.48
C ALA A 197 -18.74 2.97 -15.28
N SER A 198 -18.18 2.65 -14.12
CA SER A 198 -16.78 2.96 -13.77
C SER A 198 -16.14 1.78 -13.05
N HIS A 199 -14.83 1.63 -13.20
CA HIS A 199 -14.05 0.62 -12.50
C HIS A 199 -13.24 1.30 -11.39
N LYS A 200 -13.28 0.72 -10.19
CA LYS A 200 -12.48 1.20 -9.06
C LYS A 200 -11.36 0.23 -8.75
N GLU A 201 -10.15 0.75 -8.69
CA GLU A 201 -8.96 0.03 -8.30
C GLU A 201 -8.38 0.64 -7.02
N CYS A 202 -7.72 -0.16 -6.19
CA CYS A 202 -7.07 0.32 -4.98
C CYS A 202 -5.64 -0.22 -4.87
N ASN A 203 -4.62 0.60 -5.06
CA ASN A 203 -3.22 0.17 -4.97
C ASN A 203 -2.53 0.76 -3.73
N PHE A 204 -1.41 0.15 -3.32
CA PHE A 204 -0.66 0.57 -2.13
C PHE A 204 0.07 1.92 -2.28
N LYS A 205 0.09 2.53 -3.48
CA LYS A 205 0.80 3.80 -3.75
C LYS A 205 -0.14 4.99 -3.98
N GLY A 206 -1.11 4.84 -4.86
CA GLY A 206 -2.13 5.82 -5.26
C GLY A 206 -3.46 5.69 -4.51
N SER A 207 -3.58 4.78 -3.55
CA SER A 207 -4.81 4.54 -2.79
C SER A 207 -5.96 4.07 -3.68
N VAL A 208 -6.82 4.94 -4.23
CA VAL A 208 -7.99 4.55 -5.05
C VAL A 208 -7.93 5.23 -6.42
N ASP A 209 -7.89 4.43 -7.47
CA ASP A 209 -7.90 4.88 -8.86
C ASP A 209 -9.28 4.60 -9.49
N LEU A 210 -9.79 5.58 -10.24
CA LEU A 210 -11.03 5.48 -11.03
C LEU A 210 -10.67 5.39 -12.50
N LYS A 211 -11.16 4.35 -13.17
CA LYS A 211 -10.97 4.10 -14.60
C LYS A 211 -12.30 3.98 -15.32
#